data_AF-A0A0L8IE24-F1
#
_entry.id   AF-A0A0L8IE24-F1
#
_cell.length_a   1.000
_cell.length_b   1.000
_cell.length_c   1.000
_cell.angle_alpha   90.00
_cell.angle_beta   90.00
_cell.angle_gamma   90.00
#
_symmetry.space_group_name_H-M   'P 1'
#
loop_
_entity.id
_entity.type
_entity.pdbx_description
1 polymer ?
#
loop_
_entity_poly.entity_id
_entity_poly.type
_entity_poly.pdbx_seq_one_letter_code
_entity_poly.pdbx_strand_id
1 'polypeptide(L)'
;MCKFSLSISFTSGLFEQFLSTLPTLLVQIISHSAQIDHIPAAVTPILKAIKRAACQKQSSLQDQLQNELLNIFSLIPRVSAVLQRDMLEIVYRLDHFTDKQLNKIVLLSRSPAVLIENIAYILEILQHRLIRLSSPSPTEVNQYFTLLFSTALGQNQKELSSLPNQSDLNSLHLSGGMQGTRVLFSTQSTTTTRHCQIVKVVCSLLTSWPNTSQVQIFMDRLLCDLLERYALLSEETALGVINIGNAVDIHKLYMSQVTIYLTHLCHNVLHQLKYMNDTENSIWLHTNQCDELWHSAITFLKLPTHAMSQLLADSI
;
A
#
# COMPACT_ATOMS: atom_id res chain seq x y z
N MET A 1 32.68 -42.94 14.48
CA MET A 1 31.85 -41.71 14.54
C MET A 1 32.77 -40.50 14.51
N CYS A 2 33.03 -39.95 13.32
CA CYS A 2 33.84 -38.75 13.17
C CYS A 2 32.99 -37.52 13.45
N LYS A 3 33.25 -36.86 14.59
CA LYS A 3 32.79 -35.49 14.83
C LYS A 3 33.60 -34.58 13.93
N PHE A 4 33.02 -34.12 12.83
CA PHE A 4 33.57 -32.99 12.09
C PHE A 4 33.25 -31.71 12.86
N SER A 5 34.14 -31.31 13.77
CA SER A 5 34.23 -29.92 14.23
C SER A 5 34.96 -29.12 13.15
N LEU A 6 34.21 -28.49 12.25
CA LEU A 6 34.76 -27.49 11.35
C LEU A 6 35.07 -26.22 12.14
N SER A 7 36.24 -26.17 12.76
CA SER A 7 36.88 -24.89 13.12
C SER A 7 37.55 -24.34 11.87
N ILE A 8 36.76 -23.79 10.94
CA ILE A 8 37.35 -23.03 9.83
C ILE A 8 37.68 -21.64 10.37
N SER A 9 38.97 -21.41 10.62
CA SER A 9 39.54 -20.05 10.61
C SER A 9 39.55 -19.56 9.16
N PHE A 10 38.37 -19.16 8.67
CA PHE A 10 38.29 -18.48 7.37
C PHE A 10 39.02 -17.15 7.53
N THR A 11 40.02 -16.93 6.69
CA THR A 11 40.56 -15.59 6.46
C THR A 11 39.37 -14.65 6.22
N SER A 12 39.24 -13.60 7.03
CA SER A 12 38.03 -12.76 7.11
C SER A 12 37.50 -12.33 5.74
N GLY A 13 38.40 -12.06 4.78
CA GLY A 13 38.04 -11.66 3.42
C GLY A 13 37.32 -12.72 2.58
N LEU A 14 37.64 -14.02 2.71
CA LEU A 14 36.94 -15.09 1.95
C LEU A 14 35.53 -15.33 2.49
N PHE A 15 35.35 -15.19 3.80
CA PHE A 15 34.05 -15.31 4.43
C PHE A 15 33.13 -14.13 4.07
N GLU A 16 33.66 -12.91 4.06
CA GLU A 16 32.93 -11.72 3.60
C GLU A 16 32.54 -11.83 2.11
N GLN A 17 33.45 -12.31 1.26
CA GLN A 17 33.14 -12.57 -0.16
C GLN A 17 32.01 -13.60 -0.29
N PHE A 18 32.07 -14.71 0.44
CA PHE A 18 31.00 -15.71 0.43
C PHE A 18 29.66 -15.11 0.84
N LEU A 19 29.61 -14.34 1.93
CA LEU A 19 28.37 -13.72 2.40
C LEU A 19 27.79 -12.74 1.37
N SER A 20 28.63 -11.97 0.68
CA SER A 20 28.19 -11.05 -0.37
C SER A 20 27.52 -11.74 -1.57
N THR A 21 27.80 -13.02 -1.81
CA THR A 21 27.18 -13.79 -2.91
C THR A 21 25.82 -14.39 -2.57
N LEU A 22 25.44 -14.40 -1.28
CA LEU A 22 24.20 -15.04 -0.82
C LEU A 22 22.92 -14.44 -1.44
N PRO A 23 22.78 -13.10 -1.61
CA PRO A 23 21.61 -12.52 -2.26
C PRO A 23 21.42 -13.01 -3.70
N THR A 24 22.51 -13.06 -4.49
CA THR A 24 22.46 -13.56 -5.87
C THR A 24 22.17 -15.07 -5.90
N LEU A 25 22.76 -15.84 -4.98
CA LEU A 25 22.48 -17.28 -4.86
C LEU A 25 21.01 -17.55 -4.51
N LEU A 26 20.42 -16.74 -3.62
CA LEU A 26 19.00 -16.80 -3.29
C LEU A 26 18.13 -16.60 -4.54
N VAL A 27 18.41 -15.56 -5.32
CA VAL A 27 17.70 -15.26 -6.57
C VAL A 27 17.85 -16.40 -7.56
N GLN A 28 19.05 -16.94 -7.74
CA GLN A 28 19.31 -18.05 -8.65
C GLN A 28 18.55 -19.31 -8.26
N ILE A 29 18.60 -19.72 -6.98
CA ILE A 29 17.93 -20.93 -6.50
C ILE A 29 16.42 -20.85 -6.73
N ILE A 30 15.78 -19.73 -6.36
CA ILE A 30 14.32 -19.61 -6.52
C ILE A 30 13.95 -19.48 -8.00
N SER A 31 14.77 -18.81 -8.81
CA SER A 31 14.49 -18.63 -10.25
C SER A 31 14.62 -19.92 -11.06
N HIS A 32 15.55 -20.80 -10.68
CA HIS A 32 15.83 -22.05 -11.39
C HIS A 32 15.20 -23.29 -10.74
N SER A 33 14.57 -23.14 -9.58
CA SER A 33 13.86 -24.26 -8.96
C SER A 33 12.57 -24.57 -9.72
N ALA A 34 12.58 -25.68 -10.47
CA ALA A 34 11.40 -26.24 -11.09
C ALA A 34 10.44 -26.89 -10.08
N GLN A 35 10.91 -27.19 -8.86
CA GLN A 35 10.18 -27.93 -7.84
C GLN A 35 10.02 -27.07 -6.58
N ILE A 36 8.80 -26.56 -6.37
CA ILE A 36 8.47 -25.66 -5.25
C ILE A 36 8.77 -26.32 -3.89
N ASP A 37 8.63 -27.64 -3.80
CA ASP A 37 8.78 -28.40 -2.55
C ASP A 37 10.23 -28.45 -2.01
N HIS A 38 11.24 -28.29 -2.87
CA HIS A 38 12.65 -28.26 -2.44
C HIS A 38 13.18 -26.85 -2.15
N ILE A 39 12.41 -25.81 -2.51
CA ILE A 39 12.78 -24.41 -2.27
C ILE A 39 13.05 -24.14 -0.77
N PRO A 40 12.20 -24.57 0.19
CA PRO A 40 12.44 -24.30 1.61
C PRO A 40 13.76 -24.86 2.13
N ALA A 41 14.16 -26.06 1.72
CA ALA A 41 15.37 -26.72 2.20
C ALA A 41 16.64 -25.98 1.76
N ALA A 42 16.66 -25.44 0.54
CA ALA A 42 17.80 -24.69 0.01
C ALA A 42 17.79 -23.21 0.44
N VAL A 43 16.62 -22.59 0.53
CA VAL A 43 16.47 -21.14 0.77
C VAL A 43 16.54 -20.76 2.25
N THR A 44 15.99 -21.57 3.15
CA THR A 44 15.94 -21.24 4.59
C THR A 44 17.34 -21.02 5.20
N PRO A 45 18.36 -21.86 4.92
CA PRO A 45 19.72 -21.62 5.41
C PRO A 45 20.33 -20.32 4.88
N ILE A 46 20.06 -19.99 3.61
CA ILE A 46 20.56 -18.77 2.96
C ILE A 46 19.93 -17.54 3.59
N LEU A 47 18.60 -17.53 3.77
CA LEU A 47 17.90 -16.43 4.44
C LEU A 47 18.39 -16.24 5.88
N LYS A 48 18.63 -17.34 6.63
CA LYS A 48 19.22 -17.26 7.98
C LYS A 48 20.62 -16.67 7.97
N ALA A 49 21.45 -17.04 7.00
CA ALA A 49 22.80 -16.51 6.85
C ALA A 49 22.77 -15.02 6.49
N ILE A 50 21.93 -14.61 5.53
CA ILE A 50 21.70 -13.21 5.16
C ILE A 50 21.25 -12.40 6.38
N LYS A 51 20.23 -12.87 7.12
CA LYS A 51 19.71 -12.17 8.31
C LYS A 51 20.79 -11.99 9.38
N ARG A 52 21.59 -13.02 9.65
CA ARG A 52 22.70 -12.94 10.63
C ARG A 52 23.79 -11.98 10.19
N ALA A 53 24.21 -12.05 8.94
CA ALA A 53 25.27 -11.20 8.40
C ALA A 53 24.81 -9.73 8.32
N ALA A 54 23.53 -9.50 8.01
CA ALA A 54 22.96 -8.15 8.03
C ALA A 54 22.83 -7.57 9.46
N CYS A 55 22.58 -8.41 10.48
CA CYS A 55 22.67 -7.97 11.89
C CYS A 55 24.07 -7.49 12.27
N GLN A 56 25.11 -8.00 11.62
CA GLN A 56 26.50 -7.63 11.86
C GLN A 56 26.95 -6.40 11.04
N LYS A 57 26.03 -5.76 10.29
CA LYS A 57 26.28 -4.57 9.46
C LYS A 57 27.45 -4.72 8.49
N GLN A 58 27.56 -5.88 7.84
CA GLN A 58 28.55 -6.08 6.79
C GLN A 58 28.16 -5.27 5.54
N SER A 59 28.97 -4.28 5.18
CA SER A 59 28.71 -3.37 4.07
C SER A 59 28.58 -4.07 2.72
N SER A 60 29.48 -5.01 2.42
CA SER A 60 29.47 -5.78 1.17
C SER A 60 28.18 -6.59 0.96
N LEU A 61 27.58 -7.10 2.04
CA LEU A 61 26.29 -7.77 1.99
C LEU A 61 25.15 -6.77 1.78
N GLN A 62 25.18 -5.62 2.46
CA GLN A 62 24.13 -4.60 2.32
C GLN A 62 24.06 -4.07 0.89
N ASP A 63 25.20 -3.79 0.26
CA ASP A 63 25.28 -3.36 -1.13
C ASP A 63 24.68 -4.41 -2.08
N GLN A 64 25.02 -5.69 -1.87
CA GLN A 64 24.48 -6.78 -2.70
C GLN A 64 22.99 -7.03 -2.47
N LEU A 65 22.52 -6.92 -1.23
CA LEU A 65 21.08 -6.98 -0.93
C LEU A 65 20.34 -5.82 -1.59
N GLN A 66 20.91 -4.61 -1.59
CA GLN A 66 20.32 -3.45 -2.23
C GLN A 66 20.18 -3.64 -3.75
N ASN A 67 21.19 -4.24 -4.39
CA ASN A 67 21.21 -4.55 -5.81
C ASN A 67 20.20 -5.64 -6.19
N GLU A 68 20.09 -6.68 -5.38
CA GLU A 68 19.23 -7.85 -5.67
C GLU A 68 17.79 -7.69 -5.18
N LEU A 69 17.47 -6.65 -4.41
CA LEU A 69 16.16 -6.53 -3.75
C LEU A 69 14.98 -6.56 -4.73
N LEU A 70 15.11 -5.92 -5.90
CA LEU A 70 14.06 -5.92 -6.92
C LEU A 70 13.81 -7.34 -7.46
N ASN A 71 14.86 -8.13 -7.61
CA ASN A 71 14.77 -9.54 -8.02
C ASN A 71 14.14 -10.37 -6.89
N ILE A 72 14.58 -10.18 -5.65
CA ILE A 72 14.00 -10.83 -4.46
C ILE A 72 12.49 -10.56 -4.38
N PHE A 73 12.06 -9.30 -4.51
CA PHE A 73 10.63 -8.95 -4.51
C PHE A 73 9.86 -9.62 -5.64
N SER A 74 10.44 -9.76 -6.84
CA SER A 74 9.76 -10.44 -7.94
C SER A 74 9.53 -11.94 -7.70
N LEU A 75 10.29 -12.55 -6.78
CA LEU A 75 10.27 -13.97 -6.48
C LEU A 75 9.36 -14.32 -5.30
N ILE A 76 9.02 -13.36 -4.43
CA ILE A 76 8.14 -13.56 -3.28
C ILE A 76 6.83 -14.27 -3.65
N PRO A 77 6.10 -13.90 -4.72
CA PRO A 77 4.85 -14.58 -5.08
C PRO A 77 5.01 -16.07 -5.43
N ARG A 78 6.23 -16.56 -5.65
CA ARG A 78 6.51 -17.94 -6.09
C ARG A 78 6.78 -18.92 -4.95
N VAL A 79 6.92 -18.42 -3.72
CA VAL A 79 7.30 -19.24 -2.57
C VAL A 79 6.17 -19.35 -1.56
N SER A 80 6.29 -20.32 -0.64
CA SER A 80 5.31 -20.53 0.44
C SER A 80 5.18 -19.30 1.34
N ALA A 81 4.01 -19.13 1.97
CA ALA A 81 3.72 -17.99 2.84
C ALA A 81 4.75 -17.76 3.97
N VAL A 82 5.30 -18.84 4.52
CA VAL A 82 6.35 -18.78 5.55
C VAL A 82 7.64 -18.19 4.97
N LEU A 83 8.05 -18.64 3.78
CA LEU A 83 9.22 -18.11 3.09
C LEU A 83 9.01 -16.68 2.61
N GLN A 84 7.79 -16.32 2.18
CA GLN A 84 7.44 -14.94 1.83
C GLN A 84 7.75 -14.02 3.01
N ARG A 85 7.27 -14.36 4.22
CA ARG A 85 7.55 -13.59 5.42
C ARG A 85 9.04 -13.52 5.72
N ASP A 86 9.76 -14.63 5.62
CA ASP A 86 11.21 -14.65 5.85
C ASP A 86 11.99 -13.78 4.86
N MET A 87 11.56 -13.73 3.60
CA MET A 87 12.14 -12.84 2.57
C MET A 87 11.80 -11.38 2.84
N LEU A 88 10.56 -11.07 3.26
CA LEU A 88 10.14 -9.71 3.59
C LEU A 88 10.90 -9.17 4.82
N GLU A 89 11.32 -10.00 5.76
CA GLU A 89 12.14 -9.57 6.90
C GLU A 89 13.50 -8.97 6.50
N ILE A 90 13.99 -9.24 5.28
CA ILE A 90 15.20 -8.60 4.75
C ILE A 90 15.03 -7.07 4.70
N VAL A 91 13.81 -6.58 4.45
CA VAL A 91 13.46 -5.15 4.41
C VAL A 91 13.84 -4.43 5.71
N TYR A 92 13.71 -5.10 6.86
CA TYR A 92 14.09 -4.52 8.16
C TYR A 92 15.61 -4.27 8.27
N ARG A 93 16.41 -4.92 7.43
CA ARG A 93 17.89 -4.92 7.50
C ARG A 93 18.56 -3.99 6.49
N LEU A 94 17.80 -3.41 5.57
CA LEU A 94 18.31 -2.45 4.60
C LEU A 94 18.42 -1.06 5.20
N ASP A 95 19.34 -0.25 4.70
CA ASP A 95 19.57 1.11 5.21
C ASP A 95 18.69 2.16 4.54
N HIS A 96 18.17 1.92 3.35
CA HIS A 96 17.28 2.84 2.63
C HIS A 96 16.52 2.14 1.51
N PHE A 97 15.42 2.73 1.06
CA PHE A 97 14.64 2.26 -0.08
C PHE A 97 14.66 3.28 -1.21
N THR A 98 14.74 2.77 -2.43
CA THR A 98 14.53 3.54 -3.65
C THR A 98 13.05 3.51 -4.04
N ASP A 99 12.58 4.51 -4.79
CA ASP A 99 11.19 4.55 -5.28
C ASP A 99 10.82 3.31 -6.09
N LYS A 100 11.77 2.72 -6.84
CA LYS A 100 11.57 1.46 -7.57
C LYS A 100 11.27 0.29 -6.64
N GLN A 101 11.93 0.22 -5.49
CA GLN A 101 11.72 -0.83 -4.50
C GLN A 101 10.39 -0.64 -3.78
N LEU A 102 10.03 0.60 -3.41
CA LEU A 102 8.71 0.91 -2.84
C LEU A 102 7.58 0.57 -3.80
N ASN A 103 7.72 0.92 -5.08
CA ASN A 103 6.76 0.55 -6.13
C ASN A 103 6.62 -0.98 -6.28
N LYS A 104 7.68 -1.76 -6.04
CA LYS A 104 7.56 -3.22 -6.02
C LYS A 104 6.76 -3.75 -4.84
N ILE A 105 6.81 -3.09 -3.67
CA ILE A 105 5.96 -3.43 -2.53
C ILE A 105 4.49 -3.15 -2.85
N VAL A 106 4.19 -2.03 -3.53
CA VAL A 106 2.82 -1.76 -4.05
C VAL A 106 2.38 -2.87 -5.01
N LEU A 107 3.25 -3.34 -5.90
CA LEU A 107 2.90 -4.44 -6.81
C LEU A 107 2.69 -5.77 -6.07
N LEU A 108 3.42 -6.03 -4.98
CA LEU A 108 3.23 -7.22 -4.16
C LEU A 108 1.87 -7.24 -3.47
N SER A 109 1.37 -6.10 -3.00
CA SER A 109 0.05 -6.02 -2.35
C SER A 109 -1.07 -6.45 -3.28
N ARG A 110 -0.94 -6.15 -4.57
CA ARG A 110 -1.89 -6.54 -5.63
C ARG A 110 -1.78 -8.00 -6.06
N SER A 111 -0.71 -8.72 -5.68
CA SER A 111 -0.54 -10.13 -6.06
C SER A 111 -1.44 -11.03 -5.20
N PRO A 112 -2.33 -11.84 -5.81
CA PRO A 112 -3.17 -12.77 -5.04
C PRO A 112 -2.36 -13.90 -4.40
N ALA A 113 -1.14 -14.17 -4.90
CA ALA A 113 -0.25 -15.19 -4.35
C ALA A 113 0.46 -14.76 -3.06
N VAL A 114 0.41 -13.48 -2.70
CA VAL A 114 1.00 -12.96 -1.46
C VAL A 114 -0.09 -12.83 -0.41
N LEU A 115 0.10 -13.40 0.78
CA LEU A 115 -0.87 -13.28 1.86
C LEU A 115 -1.01 -11.84 2.35
N ILE A 116 -2.21 -11.46 2.82
CA ILE A 116 -2.49 -10.09 3.29
C ILE A 116 -1.72 -9.81 4.58
N GLU A 117 -1.57 -10.83 5.43
CA GLU A 117 -0.77 -10.78 6.64
C GLU A 117 0.70 -10.45 6.32
N ASN A 118 1.22 -10.93 5.19
CA ASN A 118 2.57 -10.62 4.74
C ASN A 118 2.67 -9.18 4.21
N ILE A 119 1.61 -8.64 3.61
CA ILE A 119 1.53 -7.23 3.20
C ILE A 119 1.45 -6.31 4.43
N ALA A 120 0.59 -6.62 5.39
CA ALA A 120 0.52 -5.89 6.65
C ALA A 120 1.88 -5.87 7.35
N TYR A 121 2.53 -7.03 7.42
CA TYR A 121 3.83 -7.19 8.05
C TYR A 121 4.92 -6.29 7.43
N ILE A 122 5.04 -6.22 6.09
CA ILE A 122 6.05 -5.35 5.47
C ILE A 122 5.75 -3.85 5.71
N LEU A 123 4.49 -3.44 5.67
CA LEU A 123 4.11 -2.05 5.92
C LEU A 123 4.34 -1.65 7.39
N GLU A 124 4.04 -2.54 8.34
CA GLU A 124 4.31 -2.37 9.77
C GLU A 124 5.81 -2.26 10.05
N ILE A 125 6.63 -3.13 9.44
CA ILE A 125 8.07 -3.08 9.57
C ILE A 125 8.62 -1.72 9.12
N LEU A 126 8.16 -1.22 7.98
CA LEU A 126 8.59 0.06 7.45
C LEU A 126 8.17 1.20 8.38
N GLN A 127 6.93 1.19 8.89
CA GLN A 127 6.45 2.17 9.87
C GLN A 127 7.33 2.18 11.11
N HIS A 128 7.52 1.01 11.70
CA HIS A 128 8.26 0.85 12.94
C HIS A 128 9.72 1.27 12.77
N ARG A 129 10.32 0.97 11.62
CA ARG A 129 11.68 1.41 11.30
C ARG A 129 11.77 2.94 11.25
N LEU A 130 10.82 3.62 10.60
CA LEU A 130 10.79 5.07 10.52
C LEU A 130 10.58 5.73 11.88
N ILE A 131 9.65 5.20 12.69
CA ILE A 131 9.38 5.70 14.04
C ILE A 131 10.60 5.54 14.95
N ARG A 132 11.40 4.48 14.77
CA ARG A 132 12.64 4.27 15.55
C ARG A 132 13.77 5.22 15.18
N LEU A 133 13.73 5.86 14.01
CA LEU A 133 14.71 6.89 13.68
C LEU A 133 14.49 8.08 14.62
N SER A 134 15.53 8.50 15.34
CA SER A 134 15.45 9.62 16.28
C SER A 134 15.02 10.92 15.60
N SER A 135 15.26 11.04 14.29
CA SER A 135 14.80 12.13 13.42
C SER A 135 14.68 11.60 11.98
N PRO A 136 13.54 11.00 11.59
CA PRO A 136 13.36 10.54 10.21
C PRO A 136 13.39 11.74 9.26
N SER A 137 14.01 11.57 8.09
CA SER A 137 14.02 12.67 7.12
C SER A 137 12.62 12.92 6.56
N PRO A 138 12.26 14.18 6.21
CA PRO A 138 10.98 14.48 5.58
C PRO A 138 10.74 13.66 4.31
N THR A 139 11.80 13.35 3.56
CA THR A 139 11.76 12.53 2.35
C THR A 139 11.31 11.11 2.64
N GLU A 140 11.89 10.44 3.65
CA GLU A 140 11.54 9.07 4.02
C GLU A 140 10.10 8.97 4.54
N VAL A 141 9.67 9.95 5.31
CA VAL A 141 8.28 10.06 5.79
C VAL A 141 7.32 10.19 4.61
N ASN A 142 7.62 11.08 3.66
CA ASN A 142 6.80 11.26 2.45
C ASN A 142 6.77 10.00 1.58
N GLN A 143 7.90 9.32 1.39
CA GLN A 143 7.97 8.06 0.65
C GLN A 143 7.11 6.97 1.30
N TYR A 144 7.11 6.88 2.63
CA TYR A 144 6.30 5.91 3.36
C TYR A 144 4.82 6.18 3.23
N PHE A 145 4.37 7.42 3.42
CA PHE A 145 2.98 7.75 3.19
C PHE A 145 2.60 7.50 1.73
N THR A 146 3.41 7.93 0.76
CA THR A 146 3.18 7.63 -0.67
C THR A 146 2.98 6.13 -0.92
N LEU A 147 3.77 5.26 -0.28
CA LEU A 147 3.61 3.81 -0.32
C LEU A 147 2.26 3.35 0.24
N LEU A 148 1.88 3.83 1.44
CA LEU A 148 0.60 3.47 2.08
C LEU A 148 -0.58 3.84 1.19
N PHE A 149 -0.58 5.05 0.65
CA PHE A 149 -1.64 5.54 -0.22
C PHE A 149 -1.70 4.80 -1.55
N SER A 150 -0.56 4.62 -2.22
CA SER A 150 -0.52 3.86 -3.48
C SER A 150 -1.02 2.42 -3.27
N THR A 151 -0.73 1.84 -2.10
CA THR A 151 -1.21 0.51 -1.71
C THR A 151 -2.73 0.48 -1.48
N ALA A 152 -3.30 1.48 -0.80
CA ALA A 152 -4.73 1.54 -0.51
C ALA A 152 -5.60 2.00 -1.71
N LEU A 153 -5.04 2.72 -2.67
CA LEU A 153 -5.78 3.20 -3.84
C LEU A 153 -5.74 2.22 -5.00
N GLY A 154 -4.86 1.21 -4.94
CA GLY A 154 -4.72 0.20 -5.98
C GLY A 154 -4.16 0.73 -7.29
N GLN A 155 -3.53 1.92 -7.30
CA GLN A 155 -3.01 2.56 -8.51
C GLN A 155 -1.51 2.28 -8.71
N ASN A 156 -1.12 1.90 -9.92
CA ASN A 156 0.27 2.02 -10.35
C ASN A 156 0.54 3.44 -10.87
N GLN A 157 1.72 4.02 -10.60
CA GLN A 157 2.17 5.29 -11.20
C GLN A 157 2.05 5.34 -12.74
N LYS A 158 1.98 4.20 -13.43
CA LYS A 158 1.77 4.11 -14.89
C LYS A 158 0.30 4.17 -15.31
N GLU A 159 -0.63 3.71 -14.48
CA GLU A 159 -2.08 3.79 -14.76
C GLU A 159 -2.58 5.24 -14.67
N LEU A 160 -1.90 6.07 -13.86
CA LEU A 160 -2.00 7.55 -13.85
C LEU A 160 -1.68 8.21 -15.19
N SER A 161 -0.81 7.60 -16.00
CA SER A 161 -0.32 8.16 -17.26
C SER A 161 -1.01 7.62 -18.52
N SER A 162 -1.84 6.59 -18.39
CA SER A 162 -2.48 5.88 -19.52
C SER A 162 -4.00 6.05 -19.59
N LEU A 163 -4.54 7.08 -18.94
CA LEU A 163 -5.96 7.42 -19.02
C LEU A 163 -6.24 8.14 -20.35
N PRO A 164 -7.44 7.94 -20.95
CA PRO A 164 -7.72 8.39 -22.30
C PRO A 164 -7.43 9.89 -22.45
N ASN A 165 -6.75 10.23 -23.55
CA ASN A 165 -6.56 11.61 -23.95
C ASN A 165 -7.91 12.32 -23.96
N GLN A 166 -7.93 13.58 -23.48
CA GLN A 166 -9.09 14.46 -23.33
C GLN A 166 -10.07 14.50 -24.52
N SER A 167 -9.69 14.01 -25.71
CA SER A 167 -10.52 13.98 -26.90
C SER A 167 -11.79 13.14 -26.78
N ASP A 168 -11.81 12.08 -25.97
CA ASP A 168 -13.00 11.20 -25.82
C ASP A 168 -13.97 11.67 -24.71
N LEU A 169 -13.55 12.63 -23.87
CA LEU A 169 -14.38 13.25 -22.84
C LEU A 169 -15.23 14.43 -23.36
N ASN A 170 -15.00 14.87 -24.60
CA ASN A 170 -15.74 15.99 -25.21
C ASN A 170 -17.21 15.67 -25.53
N SER A 171 -17.69 14.45 -25.25
CA SER A 171 -19.13 14.11 -25.24
C SER A 171 -19.82 14.36 -23.89
N LEU A 172 -19.06 14.69 -22.85
CA LEU A 172 -19.57 15.08 -21.53
C LEU A 172 -19.36 16.58 -21.35
N HIS A 173 -20.32 17.36 -21.86
CA HIS A 173 -20.38 18.81 -21.63
C HIS A 173 -20.35 19.10 -20.12
N LEU A 174 -19.21 19.63 -19.67
CA LEU A 174 -19.02 20.28 -18.37
C LEU A 174 -19.67 21.67 -18.43
N SER A 175 -20.92 21.77 -17.97
CA SER A 175 -21.50 23.05 -17.56
C SER A 175 -21.04 23.36 -16.13
N GLY A 176 -20.41 24.52 -15.96
CA GLY A 176 -19.71 24.97 -14.75
C GLY A 176 -20.44 24.72 -13.43
N GLY A 177 -19.68 24.14 -12.49
CA GLY A 177 -20.10 23.66 -11.18
C GLY A 177 -19.30 22.38 -10.89
N MET A 178 -19.03 22.06 -9.63
CA MET A 178 -18.37 20.81 -9.20
C MET A 178 -19.21 19.56 -9.55
N GLN A 179 -19.45 19.33 -10.83
CA GLN A 179 -20.09 18.15 -11.37
C GLN A 179 -19.00 17.22 -11.89
N GLY A 180 -18.91 16.04 -11.27
CA GLY A 180 -18.62 14.87 -12.09
C GLY A 180 -17.46 13.99 -11.67
N THR A 181 -17.12 13.85 -10.38
CA THR A 181 -16.47 12.60 -9.98
C THR A 181 -17.50 11.48 -10.08
N ARG A 182 -17.40 10.66 -11.13
CA ARG A 182 -18.25 9.48 -11.32
C ARG A 182 -17.51 8.23 -10.86
N VAL A 183 -18.19 7.39 -10.07
CA VAL A 183 -17.63 6.09 -9.66
C VAL A 183 -18.08 5.00 -10.64
N LEU A 184 -17.13 4.20 -11.07
CA LEU A 184 -17.30 3.04 -11.94
C LEU A 184 -17.41 1.79 -11.08
N PHE A 185 -18.57 1.14 -11.15
CA PHE A 185 -18.84 -0.12 -10.47
C PHE A 185 -18.36 -1.28 -11.35
N SER A 186 -17.56 -2.17 -10.76
CA SER A 186 -17.01 -3.35 -11.44
C SER A 186 -17.86 -4.57 -11.12
N THR A 187 -17.91 -5.52 -12.04
CA THR A 187 -18.67 -6.75 -11.82
C THR A 187 -17.88 -7.89 -11.17
N GLN A 188 -16.60 -7.68 -10.86
CA GLN A 188 -15.69 -8.72 -10.33
C GLN A 188 -15.55 -8.59 -8.82
N SER A 189 -15.94 -9.62 -8.04
CA SER A 189 -16.05 -9.56 -6.57
C SER A 189 -14.82 -10.05 -5.78
N THR A 190 -13.97 -10.89 -6.37
CA THR A 190 -12.88 -11.59 -5.66
C THR A 190 -11.61 -10.76 -5.50
N THR A 191 -11.22 -10.00 -6.52
CA THR A 191 -10.14 -9.01 -6.44
C THR A 191 -10.43 -7.95 -5.38
N THR A 192 -11.71 -7.68 -5.16
CA THR A 192 -12.11 -6.57 -4.32
C THR A 192 -12.14 -6.86 -2.83
N THR A 193 -12.48 -8.08 -2.42
CA THR A 193 -12.45 -8.45 -0.98
C THR A 193 -11.04 -8.30 -0.40
N ARG A 194 -10.03 -8.66 -1.20
CA ARG A 194 -8.62 -8.46 -0.86
C ARG A 194 -8.28 -6.98 -0.72
N HIS A 195 -8.73 -6.16 -1.67
CA HIS A 195 -8.51 -4.71 -1.63
C HIS A 195 -9.08 -4.08 -0.36
N CYS A 196 -10.31 -4.43 0.03
CA CYS A 196 -10.92 -3.97 1.29
C CYS A 196 -10.05 -4.29 2.51
N GLN A 197 -9.49 -5.49 2.57
CA GLN A 197 -8.61 -5.90 3.67
C GLN A 197 -7.30 -5.10 3.68
N ILE A 198 -6.73 -4.81 2.50
CA ILE A 198 -5.54 -3.95 2.37
C ILE A 198 -5.84 -2.52 2.84
N VAL A 199 -6.99 -1.96 2.44
CA VAL A 199 -7.43 -0.63 2.89
C VAL A 199 -7.56 -0.58 4.41
N LYS A 200 -8.14 -1.60 5.04
CA LYS A 200 -8.24 -1.69 6.52
C LYS A 200 -6.88 -1.71 7.20
N VAL A 201 -5.91 -2.46 6.66
CA VAL A 201 -4.52 -2.47 7.14
C VAL A 201 -3.91 -1.07 7.06
N VAL A 202 -4.01 -0.41 5.90
CA VAL A 202 -3.47 0.94 5.72
C VAL A 202 -4.13 1.94 6.68
N CYS A 203 -5.45 1.89 6.85
CA CYS A 203 -6.15 2.74 7.80
C CYS A 203 -5.63 2.55 9.24
N SER A 204 -5.42 1.30 9.68
CA SER A 204 -4.85 0.98 11.00
C SER A 204 -3.43 1.53 11.19
N LEU A 205 -2.62 1.53 10.13
CA LEU A 205 -1.27 2.08 10.15
C LEU A 205 -1.28 3.60 10.26
N LEU A 206 -2.18 4.27 9.54
CA LEU A 206 -2.35 5.72 9.62
C LEU A 206 -2.85 6.16 11.01
N THR A 207 -3.79 5.43 11.63
CA THR A 207 -4.30 5.76 12.97
C THR A 207 -3.29 5.51 14.08
N SER A 208 -2.39 4.54 13.90
CA SER A 208 -1.30 4.26 14.86
C SER A 208 -0.07 5.16 14.71
N TRP A 209 -0.06 6.07 13.73
CA TRP A 209 1.07 6.98 13.54
C TRP A 209 1.16 8.01 14.68
N PRO A 210 2.34 8.22 15.29
CA PRO A 210 2.47 9.05 16.50
C PRO A 210 2.11 10.52 16.31
N ASN A 211 2.33 11.05 15.10
CA ASN A 211 2.11 12.46 14.77
C ASN A 211 0.96 12.64 13.79
N THR A 212 -0.26 12.70 14.32
CA THR A 212 -1.50 12.85 13.54
C THR A 212 -1.48 14.07 12.60
N SER A 213 -0.80 15.16 12.99
CA SER A 213 -0.66 16.36 12.13
C SER A 213 0.13 16.10 10.84
N GLN A 214 1.12 15.21 10.86
CA GLN A 214 1.89 14.84 9.66
C GLN A 214 1.04 14.01 8.70
N VAL A 215 0.27 13.06 9.25
CA VAL A 215 -0.68 12.24 8.47
C VAL A 215 -1.66 13.15 7.76
N GLN A 216 -2.18 14.14 8.49
CA GLN A 216 -3.10 15.16 8.01
C GLN A 216 -2.52 16.03 6.89
N ILE A 217 -1.33 16.61 7.07
CA ILE A 217 -0.67 17.43 6.02
C ILE A 217 -0.40 16.63 4.76
N PHE A 218 0.04 15.37 4.91
CA PHE A 218 0.32 14.51 3.78
C PHE A 218 -0.98 14.14 3.04
N MET A 219 -2.04 13.83 3.79
CA MET A 219 -3.38 13.60 3.26
C MET A 219 -3.89 14.78 2.44
N ASP A 220 -3.75 16.01 2.95
CA ASP A 220 -4.20 17.20 2.24
C ASP A 220 -3.49 17.33 0.88
N ARG A 221 -2.16 17.14 0.85
CA ARG A 221 -1.40 17.22 -0.40
C ARG A 221 -1.75 16.11 -1.39
N LEU A 222 -1.75 14.87 -0.92
CA LEU A 222 -1.92 13.71 -1.79
C LEU A 222 -3.38 13.56 -2.24
N LEU A 223 -4.35 13.80 -1.36
CA LEU A 223 -5.74 13.86 -1.79
C LEU A 223 -5.87 14.99 -2.82
N CYS A 224 -5.44 16.22 -2.56
CA CYS A 224 -5.49 17.30 -3.57
C CYS A 224 -4.88 16.88 -4.92
N ASP A 225 -3.72 16.23 -4.94
CA ASP A 225 -3.09 15.73 -6.18
C ASP A 225 -3.94 14.65 -6.90
N LEU A 226 -4.62 13.79 -6.15
CA LEU A 226 -5.59 12.82 -6.69
C LEU A 226 -6.88 13.53 -7.14
N LEU A 227 -7.34 14.55 -6.40
CA LEU A 227 -8.56 15.31 -6.68
C LEU A 227 -8.45 16.10 -7.97
N GLU A 228 -7.28 16.66 -8.26
CA GLU A 228 -7.03 17.43 -9.48
C GLU A 228 -6.94 16.57 -10.75
N ARG A 229 -6.63 15.27 -10.61
CA ARG A 229 -6.28 14.41 -11.76
C ARG A 229 -7.36 13.42 -12.18
N TYR A 230 -8.38 13.17 -11.35
CA TYR A 230 -9.33 12.08 -11.60
C TYR A 230 -10.80 12.52 -11.66
N ALA A 231 -11.35 12.59 -12.87
CA ALA A 231 -12.79 12.74 -13.10
C ALA A 231 -13.58 11.43 -12.95
N LEU A 232 -12.91 10.28 -13.07
CA LEU A 232 -13.52 8.94 -12.99
C LEU A 232 -12.73 8.08 -12.01
N LEU A 233 -13.41 7.52 -11.01
CA LEU A 233 -12.82 6.62 -10.01
C LEU A 233 -13.41 5.22 -10.13
N SER A 234 -12.61 4.18 -9.89
CA SER A 234 -13.18 2.85 -9.63
C SER A 234 -13.82 2.81 -8.24
N GLU A 235 -14.73 1.87 -8.03
CA GLU A 235 -15.30 1.58 -6.71
C GLU A 235 -14.22 1.30 -5.65
N GLU A 236 -13.18 0.54 -6.01
CA GLU A 236 -12.03 0.24 -5.15
C GLU A 236 -11.26 1.50 -4.72
N THR A 237 -11.03 2.42 -5.65
CA THR A 237 -10.37 3.69 -5.34
C THR A 237 -11.27 4.59 -4.50
N ALA A 238 -12.57 4.66 -4.80
CA ALA A 238 -13.53 5.43 -4.00
C ALA A 238 -13.60 4.90 -2.55
N LEU A 239 -13.67 3.58 -2.38
CA LEU A 239 -13.64 2.93 -1.06
C LEU A 239 -12.36 3.26 -0.28
N GLY A 240 -11.20 3.18 -0.95
CA GLY A 240 -9.92 3.52 -0.36
C GLY A 240 -9.89 4.97 0.12
N VAL A 241 -10.25 5.91 -0.75
CA VAL A 241 -10.28 7.36 -0.45
C VAL A 241 -11.20 7.67 0.74
N ILE A 242 -12.44 7.15 0.73
CA ILE A 242 -13.41 7.42 1.80
C ILE A 242 -12.95 6.81 3.13
N ASN A 243 -12.46 5.57 3.13
CA ASN A 243 -12.02 4.91 4.37
C ASN A 243 -10.79 5.57 4.97
N ILE A 244 -9.85 6.04 4.15
CA ILE A 244 -8.70 6.78 4.69
C ILE A 244 -9.15 8.14 5.25
N GLY A 245 -10.08 8.83 4.57
CA GLY A 245 -10.69 10.06 5.10
C GLY A 245 -11.33 9.86 6.48
N ASN A 246 -12.06 8.75 6.67
CA ASN A 246 -12.62 8.34 7.96
C ASN A 246 -11.53 8.06 9.01
N ALA A 247 -10.48 7.31 8.63
CA ALA A 247 -9.44 6.88 9.56
C ALA A 247 -8.62 8.05 10.14
N VAL A 248 -8.31 9.05 9.32
CA VAL A 248 -7.48 10.21 9.71
C VAL A 248 -8.31 11.29 10.43
N ASP A 249 -9.63 11.09 10.55
CA ASP A 249 -10.58 12.06 11.08
C ASP A 249 -10.43 13.41 10.37
N ILE A 250 -10.58 13.38 9.05
CA ILE A 250 -10.34 14.54 8.19
C ILE A 250 -11.25 15.73 8.52
N HIS A 251 -12.36 15.50 9.23
CA HIS A 251 -13.25 16.55 9.72
C HIS A 251 -12.61 17.45 10.79
N LYS A 252 -11.52 17.01 11.43
CA LYS A 252 -10.68 17.86 12.30
C LYS A 252 -9.81 18.83 11.50
N LEU A 253 -9.69 18.65 10.18
CA LEU A 253 -9.01 19.60 9.32
C LEU A 253 -9.95 20.75 9.01
N TYR A 254 -9.57 21.93 9.49
CA TYR A 254 -10.32 23.16 9.26
C TYR A 254 -10.36 23.45 7.75
N MET A 255 -11.55 23.37 7.14
CA MET A 255 -11.90 23.94 5.84
C MET A 255 -10.88 23.70 4.70
N SER A 256 -10.68 22.44 4.31
CA SER A 256 -9.95 22.13 3.07
C SER A 256 -10.89 21.71 1.94
N GLN A 257 -10.48 22.03 0.71
CA GLN A 257 -11.09 21.55 -0.54
C GLN A 257 -11.31 20.02 -0.54
N VAL A 258 -10.50 19.31 0.24
CA VAL A 258 -10.55 17.85 0.42
C VAL A 258 -11.82 17.41 1.14
N THR A 259 -12.21 18.07 2.23
CA THR A 259 -13.45 17.73 2.95
C THR A 259 -14.67 17.95 2.06
N ILE A 260 -14.72 19.07 1.33
CA ILE A 260 -15.79 19.36 0.36
C ILE A 260 -15.88 18.26 -0.69
N TYR A 261 -14.74 17.90 -1.28
CA TYR A 261 -14.69 16.82 -2.28
C TYR A 261 -15.16 15.48 -1.71
N LEU A 262 -14.67 15.08 -0.54
CA LEU A 262 -15.04 13.79 0.06
C LEU A 262 -16.53 13.74 0.39
N THR A 263 -17.10 14.86 0.84
CA THR A 263 -18.55 15.00 1.00
C THR A 263 -19.26 14.79 -0.35
N HIS A 264 -18.83 15.45 -1.43
CA HIS A 264 -19.43 15.24 -2.76
C HIS A 264 -19.28 13.80 -3.26
N LEU A 265 -18.11 13.19 -3.08
CA LEU A 265 -17.86 11.79 -3.45
C LEU A 265 -18.79 10.84 -2.69
N CYS A 266 -18.95 11.03 -1.38
CA CYS A 266 -19.88 10.22 -0.57
C CYS A 266 -21.32 10.37 -1.06
N HIS A 267 -21.78 11.59 -1.36
CA HIS A 267 -23.12 11.80 -1.90
C HIS A 267 -23.30 11.14 -3.28
N ASN A 268 -22.32 11.27 -4.19
CA ASN A 268 -22.37 10.64 -5.51
C ASN A 268 -22.43 9.11 -5.42
N VAL A 269 -21.59 8.53 -4.56
CA VAL A 269 -21.58 7.08 -4.27
C VAL A 269 -22.94 6.62 -3.77
N LEU A 270 -23.49 7.28 -2.74
CA LEU A 270 -24.79 6.90 -2.18
C LEU A 270 -25.93 7.04 -3.20
N HIS A 271 -25.90 8.10 -4.01
CA HIS A 271 -26.88 8.29 -5.08
C HIS A 271 -26.79 7.18 -6.14
N GLN A 272 -25.59 6.81 -6.58
CA GLN A 272 -25.39 5.75 -7.57
C GLN A 272 -25.79 4.37 -7.03
N LEU A 273 -25.40 4.04 -5.80
CA LEU A 273 -25.81 2.80 -5.13
C LEU A 273 -27.33 2.71 -4.99
N LYS A 274 -27.99 3.81 -4.59
CA LYS A 274 -29.45 3.86 -4.51
C LYS A 274 -30.10 3.66 -5.88
N TYR A 275 -29.61 4.35 -6.90
CA TYR A 275 -30.11 4.19 -8.27
C TYR A 275 -30.00 2.73 -8.74
N MET A 276 -28.85 2.09 -8.55
CA MET A 276 -28.65 0.67 -8.86
C MET A 276 -29.66 -0.24 -8.14
N ASN A 277 -29.94 0.04 -6.86
CA ASN A 277 -30.92 -0.71 -6.07
C ASN A 277 -32.35 -0.60 -6.60
N ASP A 278 -32.69 0.58 -7.09
CA ASP A 278 -34.03 0.88 -7.56
C ASP A 278 -34.25 0.40 -9.01
N THR A 279 -33.19 0.22 -9.82
CA THR A 279 -33.29 -0.15 -11.25
C THR A 279 -32.87 -1.57 -11.61
N GLU A 280 -31.98 -2.21 -10.86
CA GLU A 280 -31.52 -3.58 -11.13
C GLU A 280 -32.07 -4.53 -10.05
N ASN A 281 -32.47 -5.76 -10.43
CA ASN A 281 -32.90 -6.78 -9.48
C ASN A 281 -31.88 -6.86 -8.32
N SER A 282 -32.32 -6.47 -7.12
CA SER A 282 -31.67 -6.36 -5.78
C SER A 282 -30.46 -7.24 -5.40
N ILE A 283 -30.12 -8.25 -6.20
CA ILE A 283 -29.01 -9.18 -6.01
C ILE A 283 -27.64 -8.46 -6.09
N TRP A 284 -27.54 -7.33 -6.80
CA TRP A 284 -26.29 -6.57 -6.97
C TRP A 284 -25.83 -5.79 -5.74
N LEU A 285 -26.75 -5.19 -4.96
CA LEU A 285 -26.36 -4.38 -3.79
C LEU A 285 -25.90 -5.22 -2.59
N HIS A 286 -26.27 -6.49 -2.52
CA HIS A 286 -25.90 -7.37 -1.42
C HIS A 286 -24.51 -7.99 -1.57
N THR A 287 -23.67 -7.43 -2.44
CA THR A 287 -22.24 -7.72 -2.39
C THR A 287 -21.65 -7.00 -1.17
N ASN A 288 -20.85 -7.71 -0.36
CA ASN A 288 -20.21 -7.16 0.85
C ASN A 288 -19.48 -5.81 0.60
N GLN A 289 -19.05 -5.56 -0.64
CA GLN A 289 -18.34 -4.36 -1.04
C GLN A 289 -19.25 -3.13 -1.17
N CYS A 290 -20.41 -3.25 -1.83
CA CYS A 290 -21.39 -2.17 -1.93
C CYS A 290 -21.91 -1.78 -0.54
N ASP A 291 -22.10 -2.78 0.33
CA ASP A 291 -22.40 -2.55 1.75
C ASP A 291 -21.26 -1.79 2.44
N GLU A 292 -20.00 -2.24 2.33
CA GLU A 292 -18.87 -1.51 2.94
C GLU A 292 -18.76 -0.07 2.42
N LEU A 293 -18.90 0.15 1.11
CA LEU A 293 -18.85 1.49 0.51
C LEU A 293 -19.99 2.39 1.01
N TRP A 294 -21.21 1.85 1.08
CA TRP A 294 -22.38 2.52 1.66
C TRP A 294 -22.14 2.90 3.12
N HIS A 295 -21.67 1.95 3.94
CA HIS A 295 -21.39 2.17 5.35
C HIS A 295 -20.28 3.20 5.55
N SER A 296 -19.20 3.13 4.77
CA SER A 296 -18.08 4.07 4.84
C SER A 296 -18.51 5.48 4.44
N ALA A 297 -19.32 5.63 3.39
CA ALA A 297 -19.86 6.91 2.96
C ALA A 297 -20.81 7.52 4.00
N ILE A 298 -21.72 6.70 4.57
CA ILE A 298 -22.60 7.15 5.66
C ILE A 298 -21.78 7.53 6.91
N THR A 299 -20.78 6.75 7.27
CA THR A 299 -19.93 7.02 8.44
C THR A 299 -19.22 8.36 8.29
N PHE A 300 -18.69 8.63 7.10
CA PHE A 300 -18.07 9.92 6.77
C PHE A 300 -19.07 11.07 6.93
N LEU A 301 -20.27 10.94 6.37
CA LEU A 301 -21.29 11.99 6.43
C LEU A 301 -21.92 12.17 7.82
N LYS A 302 -21.87 11.14 8.69
CA LYS A 302 -22.39 11.19 10.07
C LYS A 302 -21.43 11.86 11.05
N LEU A 303 -20.13 11.91 10.76
CA LEU A 303 -19.16 12.58 11.62
C LEU A 303 -19.56 14.07 11.73
N PRO A 304 -19.70 14.59 12.96
CA PRO A 304 -20.43 15.82 13.19
C PRO A 304 -19.72 16.98 12.49
N THR A 305 -20.42 17.54 11.51
CA THR A 305 -20.15 18.84 10.89
C THR A 305 -20.40 19.97 11.89
N HIS A 306 -19.85 19.89 13.10
CA HIS A 306 -19.87 21.00 14.07
C HIS A 306 -19.24 22.28 13.50
N ALA A 307 -18.46 22.17 12.42
CA ALA A 307 -17.96 23.30 11.65
C ALA A 307 -18.95 23.87 10.60
N MET A 308 -19.92 23.10 10.08
CA MET A 308 -20.87 23.63 9.07
C MET A 308 -22.02 24.40 9.69
N SER A 309 -22.46 24.04 10.90
CA SER A 309 -23.52 24.77 11.60
C SER A 309 -23.05 26.11 12.19
N GLN A 310 -21.77 26.25 12.55
CA GLN A 310 -21.18 27.56 12.91
C GLN A 310 -21.00 28.46 11.68
N LEU A 311 -20.69 27.93 10.50
CA LEU A 311 -20.59 28.72 9.27
C LEU A 311 -21.91 29.33 8.79
N LEU A 312 -23.05 28.67 9.03
CA LEU A 312 -24.38 29.25 8.76
C LEU A 312 -24.79 30.28 9.82
N ALA A 313 -24.19 30.25 11.01
CA ALA A 313 -24.48 31.22 12.07
C ALA A 313 -23.58 32.47 11.99
N ASP A 314 -22.36 32.34 11.45
CA ASP A 314 -21.40 33.46 11.30
C ASP A 314 -21.48 34.16 9.93
N SER A 315 -22.37 33.70 9.02
CA SER A 315 -22.64 34.31 7.71
C SER A 315 -24.01 34.99 7.61
N ILE A 316 -24.74 35.10 8.73
CA ILE A 316 -25.97 35.90 8.92
C ILE A 316 -25.65 37.03 9.90
#